data_AF-A0A7C9U0K2-F1
#
_entry.id   AF-A0A7C9U0K2-F1
#
_cell.length_a   1.000
_cell.length_b   1.000
_cell.length_c   1.000
_cell.angle_alpha   90.00
_cell.angle_beta   90.00
_cell.angle_gamma   90.00
#
_symmetry.space_group_name_H-M   'P 1'
#
loop_
_entity.id
_entity.type
_entity.pdbx_description
1 polymer ?
#
loop_
_entity_poly.entity_id
_entity_poly.type
_entity_poly.pdbx_seq_one_letter_code
_entity_poly.pdbx_strand_id
1 'polypeptide(L)'
;MNETLTQTFLQALEACKSLAAFPGQPSDLPYRAIELFCEIAIEPSQLLRLSQNYAAESQEAFEAVYKYGTNADNWRVNCSLGFGVKDHCSILSFFFNLYSQEFTFFTGNFNSPQVICELLKDWKGIDLTPLLEERLIGGQAKRLSCGGV
;
A
#
# COMPACT_ATOMS: atom_id res chain seq x y z
N MET A 1 -3.14 20.41 7.28
CA MET A 1 -2.49 19.15 6.90
C MET A 1 -1.35 18.96 7.88
N ASN A 2 -1.18 17.78 8.50
CA ASN A 2 -0.09 17.58 9.44
C ASN A 2 1.23 17.52 8.66
N GLU A 3 2.09 18.53 8.84
CA GLU A 3 3.34 18.66 8.09
C GLU A 3 4.27 17.45 8.31
N THR A 4 4.29 16.91 9.53
CA THR A 4 5.05 15.70 9.87
C THR A 4 4.55 14.49 9.09
N LEU A 5 3.24 14.23 9.07
CA LEU A 5 2.67 13.10 8.31
C LEU A 5 2.90 13.24 6.80
N THR A 6 2.88 14.47 6.29
CA THR A 6 3.18 14.75 4.88
C THR A 6 4.63 14.39 4.55
N GLN A 7 5.56 14.81 5.40
CA GLN A 7 6.98 14.46 5.24
C GLN A 7 7.20 12.95 5.34
N THR A 8 6.57 12.27 6.30
CA THR A 8 6.62 10.80 6.43
C THR A 8 6.10 10.12 5.16
N PHE A 9 4.99 10.62 4.59
CA PHE A 9 4.42 10.08 3.35
C PHE A 9 5.39 10.24 2.18
N LEU A 10 5.96 11.43 1.99
CA LEU A 10 6.94 11.69 0.93
C LEU A 10 8.21 10.85 1.11
N GLN A 11 8.65 10.61 2.35
CA GLN A 11 9.76 9.71 2.64
C GLN A 11 9.43 8.25 2.27
N ALA A 12 8.20 7.79 2.52
CA ALA A 12 7.75 6.46 2.12
C ALA A 12 7.77 6.31 0.58
N LEU A 13 7.28 7.34 -0.13
CA LEU A 13 7.33 7.37 -1.60
C LEU A 13 8.76 7.36 -2.13
N GLU A 14 9.65 8.13 -1.51
CA GLU A 14 11.05 8.22 -1.95
C GLU A 14 11.81 6.91 -1.72
N ALA A 15 11.55 6.22 -0.60
CA ALA A 15 12.07 4.88 -0.36
C ALA A 15 11.60 3.89 -1.43
N CYS A 16 10.33 3.96 -1.84
CA CYS A 16 9.78 3.15 -2.93
C CYS A 16 10.44 3.47 -4.28
N LYS A 17 10.56 4.75 -4.64
CA LYS A 17 11.20 5.20 -5.89
C LYS A 17 12.66 4.77 -5.98
N SER A 18 13.37 4.79 -4.86
CA SER A 18 14.78 4.37 -4.76
C SER A 18 15.01 2.89 -5.13
N LEU A 19 13.97 2.05 -5.15
CA LEU A 19 14.07 0.66 -5.62
C LEU A 19 14.54 0.53 -7.07
N ALA A 20 14.38 1.58 -7.88
CA ALA A 20 14.91 1.62 -9.25
C ALA A 20 16.44 1.40 -9.30
N ALA A 21 17.16 1.72 -8.22
CA ALA A 21 18.61 1.52 -8.11
C ALA A 21 19.03 0.10 -7.70
N PHE A 22 18.08 -0.80 -7.38
CA PHE A 22 18.36 -2.16 -6.89
C PHE A 22 17.85 -3.27 -7.82
N PRO A 23 18.10 -3.22 -9.15
CA PRO A 23 17.61 -4.26 -10.05
C PRO A 23 18.23 -5.62 -9.69
N GLY A 24 17.40 -6.60 -9.32
CA GLY A 24 17.84 -7.95 -9.02
C GLY A 24 18.71 -8.08 -7.76
N GLN A 25 18.56 -7.17 -6.79
CA GLN A 25 19.30 -7.21 -5.52
C GLN A 25 18.35 -7.12 -4.33
N PRO A 26 18.68 -7.74 -3.19
CA PRO A 26 17.90 -7.59 -1.96
C PRO A 26 17.95 -6.14 -1.49
N SER A 27 16.80 -5.64 -1.01
CA SER A 27 16.67 -4.30 -0.45
C SER A 27 15.69 -4.32 0.71
N ASP A 28 16.03 -3.63 1.80
CA ASP A 28 15.13 -3.43 2.94
C ASP A 28 14.19 -2.23 2.75
N LEU A 29 14.37 -1.46 1.67
CA LEU A 29 13.52 -0.30 1.33
C LEU A 29 12.02 -0.63 1.30
N PRO A 30 11.55 -1.79 0.78
CA PRO A 30 10.12 -2.09 0.80
C PRO A 30 9.58 -2.18 2.23
N TYR A 31 10.32 -2.81 3.13
CA TYR A 31 9.93 -2.93 4.54
C TYR A 31 9.97 -1.57 5.24
N ARG A 32 11.00 -0.75 5.01
CA ARG A 32 11.08 0.62 5.56
C ARG A 32 9.91 1.50 5.09
N ALA A 33 9.56 1.42 3.81
CA ALA A 33 8.42 2.15 3.28
C ALA A 33 7.09 1.71 3.94
N ILE A 34 6.91 0.40 4.18
CA ILE A 34 5.75 -0.11 4.92
C ILE A 34 5.70 0.48 6.33
N GLU A 35 6.82 0.56 7.04
CA GLU A 35 6.86 1.16 8.38
C GLU A 35 6.41 2.62 8.37
N LEU A 36 6.90 3.41 7.41
CA LEU A 36 6.48 4.80 7.23
C LEU A 36 5.00 4.93 6.85
N PHE A 37 4.49 4.06 5.97
CA PHE A 37 3.06 4.01 5.69
C PHE A 37 2.23 3.64 6.92
N CYS A 38 2.71 2.74 7.77
CA CYS A 38 2.03 2.37 9.01
C CYS A 38 1.93 3.55 9.98
N GLU A 39 2.95 4.40 10.09
CA GLU A 39 2.89 5.62 10.92
C GLU A 39 1.73 6.54 10.51
N ILE A 40 1.45 6.60 9.20
CA ILE A 40 0.39 7.44 8.62
C ILE A 40 -0.96 6.73 8.74
N ALA A 41 -0.98 5.41 8.55
CA ALA A 41 -2.17 4.58 8.52
C ALA A 41 -2.86 4.43 9.90
N ILE A 42 -2.20 4.85 10.99
CA ILE A 42 -2.86 5.03 12.30
C ILE A 42 -4.11 5.91 12.17
N GLU A 43 -4.09 6.89 11.27
CA GLU A 43 -5.27 7.63 10.84
C GLU A 43 -5.60 7.29 9.36
N PRO A 44 -6.47 6.29 9.10
CA PRO A 44 -6.77 5.82 7.74
C PRO A 44 -7.26 6.93 6.79
N SER A 45 -7.96 7.93 7.32
CA SER A 45 -8.42 9.10 6.56
C SER A 45 -7.28 10.01 6.09
N GLN A 46 -6.19 10.14 6.87
CA GLN A 46 -5.01 10.90 6.46
C GLN A 46 -4.26 10.18 5.35
N LEU A 47 -4.09 8.86 5.48
CA LEU A 47 -3.47 8.04 4.45
C LEU A 47 -4.21 8.22 3.12
N LEU A 48 -5.53 8.06 3.11
CA LEU A 48 -6.35 8.23 1.91
C LEU A 48 -6.22 9.64 1.32
N ARG A 49 -6.26 10.67 2.16
CA ARG A 49 -6.12 12.07 1.73
C ARG A 49 -4.74 12.34 1.11
N LEU A 50 -3.67 11.82 1.70
CA LEU A 50 -2.30 12.01 1.19
C LEU A 50 -2.11 11.26 -0.12
N SER A 51 -2.61 10.02 -0.23
CA SER A 51 -2.61 9.28 -1.49
C SER A 51 -3.35 10.02 -2.62
N GLN A 52 -4.43 10.74 -2.31
CA GLN A 52 -5.13 11.57 -3.29
C GLN A 52 -4.37 12.84 -3.67
N ASN A 53 -3.77 13.53 -2.68
CA ASN A 53 -3.04 14.77 -2.91
C ASN A 53 -1.74 14.56 -3.70
N TYR A 54 -1.09 13.42 -3.52
CA TYR A 54 0.18 13.07 -4.14
C TYR A 54 0.01 11.86 -5.08
N ALA A 55 -1.09 11.85 -5.84
CA ALA A 55 -1.46 10.71 -6.68
C ALA A 55 -0.42 10.43 -7.77
N ALA A 56 0.17 11.48 -8.36
CA ALA A 56 1.20 11.34 -9.39
C ALA A 56 2.48 10.72 -8.80
N GLU A 57 2.95 11.23 -7.67
CA GLU A 57 4.14 10.72 -6.99
C GLU A 57 3.92 9.32 -6.42
N SER A 58 2.70 9.01 -6.00
CA SER A 58 2.30 7.67 -5.57
C SER A 58 2.31 6.68 -6.74
N GLN A 59 1.87 7.11 -7.93
CA GLN A 59 1.92 6.30 -9.13
C GLN A 59 3.37 5.99 -9.54
N GLU A 60 4.26 6.99 -9.55
CA GLU A 60 5.69 6.79 -9.84
C GLU A 60 6.35 5.82 -8.84
N ALA A 61 6.04 5.98 -7.55
CA ALA A 61 6.53 5.09 -6.50
C ALA A 61 6.00 3.66 -6.69
N PHE A 62 4.72 3.51 -7.05
CA PHE A 62 4.13 2.20 -7.32
C PHE A 62 4.77 1.53 -8.54
N GLU A 63 5.07 2.26 -9.61
CA GLU A 63 5.75 1.70 -10.79
C GLU A 63 7.14 1.15 -10.45
N ALA A 64 7.89 1.85 -9.60
CA ALA A 64 9.18 1.36 -9.10
C ALA A 64 9.03 0.08 -8.28
N VAL A 65 8.03 0.02 -7.38
CA VAL A 65 7.70 -1.17 -6.59
C VAL A 65 7.27 -2.32 -7.48
N TYR A 66 6.40 -2.07 -8.47
CA TYR A 66 5.90 -3.08 -9.39
C TYR A 66 7.04 -3.70 -10.20
N LYS A 67 7.90 -2.85 -10.76
CA LYS A 67 9.09 -3.29 -11.51
C LYS A 67 10.02 -4.11 -10.62
N TYR A 68 10.27 -3.66 -9.39
CA TYR A 68 11.12 -4.38 -8.45
C TYR A 68 10.50 -5.73 -8.03
N GLY A 69 9.25 -5.75 -7.59
CA GLY A 69 8.54 -6.95 -7.15
C GLY A 69 8.37 -8.01 -8.24
N THR A 70 8.25 -7.59 -9.50
CA THR A 70 8.20 -8.49 -10.66
C THR A 70 9.54 -9.20 -10.89
N ASN A 71 10.65 -8.47 -10.78
CA ASN A 71 11.98 -8.93 -11.21
C ASN A 71 12.89 -9.44 -10.08
N ALA A 72 12.62 -9.09 -8.82
CA ALA A 72 13.41 -9.57 -7.68
C ALA A 72 13.19 -11.08 -7.46
N ASP A 73 14.12 -11.76 -6.80
CA ASP A 73 13.80 -13.00 -6.11
C ASP A 73 13.14 -12.69 -4.76
N ASN A 74 12.45 -13.65 -4.15
CA ASN A 74 11.84 -13.43 -2.83
C ASN A 74 12.85 -13.56 -1.68
N TRP A 75 13.92 -12.77 -1.71
CA TRP A 75 14.93 -12.75 -0.64
C TRP A 75 14.32 -12.31 0.69
N ARG A 76 14.69 -13.00 1.77
CA ARG A 76 14.38 -12.54 3.12
C ARG A 76 15.22 -11.32 3.47
N VAL A 77 14.59 -10.35 4.11
CA VAL A 77 15.27 -9.22 4.73
C VAL A 77 15.21 -9.39 6.24
N ASN A 78 16.20 -8.83 6.94
CA ASN A 78 16.22 -8.86 8.40
C ASN A 78 15.18 -7.88 8.96
N CYS A 79 13.93 -8.33 9.11
CA CYS A 79 12.81 -7.54 9.59
C CYS A 79 11.92 -8.34 10.56
N SER A 80 11.08 -7.62 11.32
CA SER A 80 10.19 -8.23 12.34
C SER A 80 9.10 -9.13 11.75
N LEU A 81 8.72 -8.93 10.49
CA LEU A 81 7.70 -9.72 9.81
C LEU A 81 8.20 -11.07 9.27
N GLY A 82 9.53 -11.23 9.13
CA GLY A 82 10.13 -12.47 8.62
C GLY A 82 9.81 -12.79 7.14
N PHE A 83 9.21 -11.84 6.42
CA PHE A 83 8.80 -11.99 5.04
C PHE A 83 9.91 -11.68 4.02
N GLY A 84 9.72 -12.14 2.79
CA GLY A 84 10.60 -11.81 1.68
C GLY A 84 10.26 -10.46 1.03
N VAL A 85 11.14 -9.95 0.18
CA VAL A 85 10.95 -8.65 -0.48
C VAL A 85 9.70 -8.57 -1.34
N LYS A 86 9.26 -9.67 -1.98
CA LYS A 86 8.04 -9.67 -2.79
C LYS A 86 6.76 -9.64 -1.95
N ASP A 87 6.82 -10.25 -0.77
CA ASP A 87 5.75 -10.14 0.22
C ASP A 87 5.56 -8.68 0.63
N HIS A 88 6.67 -7.97 0.92
CA HIS A 88 6.64 -6.53 1.19
C HIS A 88 6.13 -5.71 -0.01
N CYS A 89 6.53 -6.04 -1.25
CA CYS A 89 5.98 -5.38 -2.43
C CYS A 89 4.45 -5.57 -2.57
N SER A 90 3.92 -6.72 -2.12
CA SER A 90 2.47 -6.97 -2.12
C SER A 90 1.75 -6.08 -1.10
N ILE A 91 2.34 -5.90 0.10
CA ILE A 91 1.83 -4.95 1.11
C ILE A 91 1.90 -3.50 0.60
N LEU A 92 2.98 -3.13 -0.09
CA LEU A 92 3.08 -1.80 -0.71
C LEU A 92 2.05 -1.60 -1.81
N SER A 93 1.83 -2.59 -2.69
CA SER A 93 0.77 -2.55 -3.69
C SER A 93 -0.59 -2.34 -3.04
N PHE A 94 -0.84 -2.97 -1.88
CA PHE A 94 -2.03 -2.71 -1.08
C PHE A 94 -2.16 -1.23 -0.69
N PHE A 95 -1.14 -0.62 -0.07
CA PHE A 95 -1.18 0.81 0.29
C PHE A 95 -1.43 1.73 -0.91
N PHE A 96 -0.74 1.50 -2.03
CA PHE A 96 -0.89 2.32 -3.24
C PHE A 96 -2.27 2.19 -3.89
N ASN A 97 -2.90 1.02 -3.78
CA ASN A 97 -4.15 0.69 -4.46
C ASN A 97 -5.37 0.67 -3.54
N LEU A 98 -5.27 1.23 -2.32
CA LEU A 98 -6.42 1.39 -1.41
C LEU A 98 -7.58 2.13 -2.07
N TYR A 99 -7.29 3.09 -2.97
CA TYR A 99 -8.34 3.82 -3.67
C TYR A 99 -8.89 3.07 -4.89
N SER A 100 -8.03 2.48 -5.72
CA SER A 100 -8.41 1.77 -6.95
C SER A 100 -9.03 0.39 -6.68
N GLN A 101 -8.68 -0.24 -5.55
CA GLN A 101 -8.97 -1.63 -5.22
C GLN A 101 -8.35 -2.63 -6.21
N GLU A 102 -7.37 -2.18 -7.02
CA GLU A 102 -6.64 -3.01 -7.99
C GLU A 102 -5.31 -3.47 -7.39
N PHE A 103 -5.38 -4.51 -6.55
CA PHE A 103 -4.22 -5.02 -5.83
C PHE A 103 -3.37 -5.98 -6.68
N THR A 104 -2.05 -5.84 -6.61
CA THR A 104 -1.09 -6.78 -7.20
C THR A 104 -0.37 -7.55 -6.10
N PHE A 105 -0.43 -8.88 -6.16
CA PHE A 105 0.29 -9.77 -5.27
C PHE A 105 1.47 -10.40 -6.01
N PHE A 106 2.67 -10.28 -5.46
CA PHE A 106 3.91 -10.74 -6.09
C PHE A 106 4.37 -12.12 -5.56
N THR A 107 3.68 -12.66 -4.55
CA THR A 107 3.90 -14.00 -3.98
C THR A 107 2.57 -14.69 -3.70
N GLY A 108 2.63 -15.99 -3.38
CA GLY A 108 1.46 -16.75 -2.94
C GLY A 108 1.12 -16.60 -1.45
N ASN A 109 1.88 -15.83 -0.67
CA ASN A 109 1.61 -15.63 0.76
C ASN A 109 0.44 -14.67 1.01
N PHE A 110 0.18 -13.77 0.07
CA PHE A 110 -0.97 -12.88 0.08
C PHE A 110 -1.85 -13.18 -1.12
N ASN A 111 -3.13 -13.45 -0.87
CA ASN A 111 -4.12 -13.74 -1.91
C ASN A 111 -5.34 -12.83 -1.85
N SER A 112 -5.41 -11.93 -0.85
CA SER A 112 -6.48 -10.97 -0.69
C SER A 112 -6.01 -9.75 0.11
N PRO A 113 -6.64 -8.58 -0.08
CA PRO A 113 -6.35 -7.40 0.73
C PRO A 113 -6.77 -7.58 2.20
N GLN A 114 -7.74 -8.46 2.49
CA GLN A 114 -8.19 -8.75 3.86
C GLN A 114 -7.07 -9.36 4.71
N VAL A 115 -6.27 -10.28 4.13
CA VAL A 115 -5.11 -10.86 4.83
C VAL A 115 -4.08 -9.79 5.20
N ILE A 116 -3.92 -8.76 4.36
CA ILE A 116 -3.02 -7.64 4.66
C ILE A 116 -3.61 -6.76 5.77
N CYS A 117 -4.92 -6.49 5.77
CA CYS A 117 -5.58 -5.79 6.87
C CYS A 117 -5.41 -6.53 8.22
N GLU A 118 -5.64 -7.85 8.24
CA GLU A 118 -5.46 -8.68 9.43
C GLU A 118 -4.01 -8.61 9.93
N LEU A 119 -3.03 -8.75 9.01
CA LEU A 119 -1.61 -8.61 9.33
C LEU A 119 -1.29 -7.24 9.97
N LEU A 120 -1.76 -6.14 9.39
CA LEU A 120 -1.49 -4.79 9.88
C LEU A 120 -2.15 -4.54 11.24
N LYS A 121 -3.33 -5.14 11.46
CA LYS A 121 -4.04 -5.09 12.74
C LYS A 121 -3.28 -5.83 13.83
N ASP A 122 -2.81 -7.04 13.55
CA ASP A 122 -2.06 -7.85 14.52
C ASP A 122 -0.67 -7.26 14.80
N TRP A 123 -0.01 -6.71 13.78
CA TRP A 123 1.36 -6.20 13.90
C TRP A 123 1.43 -4.78 14.49
N LYS A 124 0.55 -3.87 14.07
CA LYS A 124 0.61 -2.44 14.43
C LYS A 124 -0.67 -1.91 15.08
N GLY A 125 -1.71 -2.72 15.23
CA GLY A 125 -3.01 -2.26 15.72
C GLY A 125 -3.78 -1.40 14.71
N ILE A 126 -3.41 -1.46 13.42
CA ILE A 126 -3.98 -0.61 12.37
C ILE A 126 -5.09 -1.37 11.64
N ASP A 127 -6.32 -0.85 11.68
CA ASP A 127 -7.46 -1.44 10.99
C ASP A 127 -7.84 -0.62 9.74
N LEU A 128 -7.49 -1.14 8.57
CA LEU A 128 -7.82 -0.54 7.26
C LEU A 128 -9.03 -1.22 6.59
N THR A 129 -9.65 -2.20 7.24
CA THR A 129 -10.84 -2.89 6.74
C THR A 129 -11.95 -1.92 6.34
N PRO A 130 -12.25 -0.84 7.11
CA PRO A 130 -13.29 0.12 6.73
C PRO A 130 -13.05 0.79 5.37
N LEU A 131 -11.79 1.00 4.98
CA LEU A 131 -11.45 1.61 3.68
C LEU A 131 -11.77 0.67 2.50
N LEU A 132 -11.79 -0.65 2.73
CA LEU A 132 -12.20 -1.63 1.74
C LEU A 132 -13.73 -1.71 1.62
N GLU A 133 -14.43 -1.62 2.76
CA GLU A 133 -15.88 -1.79 2.85
C GLU A 133 -16.68 -0.55 2.43
N GLU A 134 -16.20 0.67 2.73
CA GLU A 134 -16.85 1.93 2.36
C GLU A 134 -17.08 2.03 0.83
N ARG A 135 -16.27 1.35 0.01
CA ARG A 135 -16.41 1.34 -1.45
C ARG A 135 -17.30 0.21 -1.97
N LEU A 136 -17.45 -0.89 -1.23
CA LEU A 136 -18.50 -1.88 -1.52
C LEU A 136 -19.90 -1.27 -1.34
N ILE A 137 -20.05 -0.36 -0.36
CA ILE A 137 -21.31 0.34 -0.09
C ILE A 137 -21.49 1.56 -1.03
N GLY A 138 -20.41 2.31 -1.31
CA GLY A 138 -20.43 3.45 -2.25
C GLY A 138 -20.55 3.08 -3.73
N GLY A 139 -20.26 1.82 -4.10
CA GLY A 139 -20.35 1.30 -5.46
C GLY A 139 -21.75 0.95 -5.97
N GLN A 140 -22.80 1.04 -5.12
CA GLN A 140 -24.19 0.80 -5.51
C GLN A 140 -25.11 2.03 -5.46
N ALA A 141 -24.63 3.23 -5.12
CA ALA A 141 -25.46 4.43 -5.04
C ALA A 141 -25.47 5.30 -6.32
N LYS A 142 -25.39 4.69 -7.52
CA LYS A 142 -25.59 5.44 -8.79
C LYS A 142 -26.32 4.69 -9.91
N ARG A 143 -27.27 3.81 -9.56
CA ARG A 143 -28.27 3.27 -10.50
C ARG A 143 -29.66 3.12 -9.88
N LEU A 144 -30.18 4.17 -9.25
CA LEU A 144 -31.62 4.28 -8.94
C LEU A 144 -32.07 5.74 -9.11
N SER A 145 -32.10 6.20 -10.36
CA SER A 145 -32.90 7.38 -10.73
C SER A 145 -33.26 7.34 -12.22
N CYS A 146 -34.02 6.34 -12.62
CA CYS A 146 -34.91 6.42 -13.78
C CYS A 146 -36.05 5.40 -13.55
N GLY A 147 -36.96 5.76 -12.65
CA GLY A 147 -38.27 5.15 -12.54
C GLY A 147 -39.33 6.26 -12.57
N GLY A 148 -40.21 6.23 -13.57
CA GLY A 148 -41.48 6.97 -13.68
C GLY A 148 -41.31 8.46 -13.96
N VAL A 149 -41.87 9.04 -15.04
CA VAL A 149 -43.26 8.93 -15.54
C VAL A 149 -43.29 8.83 -17.05
#